data_AF-T0YTJ8-F1
#
_entry.id   AF-T0YTJ8-F1
#
_cell.length_a   1.000
_cell.length_b   1.000
_cell.length_c   1.000
_cell.angle_alpha   90.00
_cell.angle_beta   90.00
_cell.angle_gamma   90.00
#
_symmetry.space_group_name_H-M   'P 1'
#
loop_
_entity.id
_entity.type
_entity.pdbx_description
1 polymer ?
#
loop_
_entity_poly.entity_id
_entity_poly.type
_entity_poly.pdbx_seq_one_letter_code
_entity_poly.pdbx_strand_id
1 'polypeptide(L)' 'MLLGWVMPTIWRIGNLRVVVYPNDHRPAHVHVIGRDGEAVFVLHCPDGPPELRESYGF' A
#
# COMPACT_ATOMS: atom_id res chain seq x y z
N MET A 1 19.17 10.84 -14.09
CA MET A 1 18.27 11.45 -13.09
C MET A 1 16.91 11.61 -13.73
N LEU A 2 16.02 10.65 -13.51
CA LEU A 2 14.61 10.80 -13.86
C LEU A 2 13.90 11.10 -12.54
N LEU A 3 13.14 12.18 -12.49
CA LEU A 3 12.19 12.45 -11.40
C LEU A 3 11.09 11.39 -11.51
N GLY A 4 11.39 10.17 -11.06
CA GLY A 4 10.44 9.08 -11.01
C GLY A 4 9.31 9.48 -10.08
N TRP A 5 8.07 9.33 -10.54
CA TRP A 5 6.86 9.50 -9.75
C TRP A 5 7.05 8.89 -8.35
N VAL A 6 7.32 9.73 -7.36
CA VAL A 6 7.39 9.28 -5.98
C VAL A 6 5.94 9.13 -5.55
N MET A 7 5.45 7.90 -5.50
CA MET A 7 4.09 7.66 -5.02
C MET A 7 3.98 8.17 -3.58
N PRO A 8 3.02 9.07 -3.29
CA PRO A 8 2.96 9.76 -2.01
C PRO A 8 2.73 8.74 -0.90
N THR A 9 3.55 8.84 0.13
CA THR A 9 3.37 8.07 1.36
C THR A 9 2.29 8.76 2.19
N ILE A 10 1.14 8.11 2.33
CA ILE A 10 0.01 8.64 3.11
C ILE A 10 0.18 8.35 4.60
N TRP A 11 0.98 7.35 4.96
CA TRP A 11 1.28 6.99 6.34
C TRP A 11 2.60 6.21 6.46
N ARG A 12 3.26 6.27 7.63
CA ARG A 12 4.49 5.51 7.92
C ARG A 12 4.35 4.68 9.19
N ILE A 13 4.82 3.43 9.13
CA ILE A 13 4.89 2.52 10.27
C ILE A 13 6.34 2.03 10.37
N GLY A 14 7.15 2.69 11.20
CA GLY A 14 8.59 2.45 11.23
C GLY A 14 9.22 2.64 9.84
N ASN A 15 9.87 1.59 9.32
CA ASN A 15 10.49 1.59 8.00
C ASN A 15 9.53 1.27 6.84
N LEU A 16 8.24 1.06 7.13
CA LEU A 16 7.21 0.75 6.13
C LEU A 16 6.53 2.03 5.63
N ARG A 17 6.19 2.07 4.33
CA ARG A 17 5.41 3.14 3.71
C ARG A 17 4.04 2.62 3.32
N VAL A 18 2.99 3.33 3.71
CA VAL A 18 1.62 3.09 3.22
C VAL A 18 1.35 4.02 2.05
N VAL A 19 0.98 3.46 0.91
CA VAL A 19 0.72 4.19 -0.35
C VAL A 19 -0.59 3.75 -0.98
N VAL A 20 -1.16 4.61 -1.82
CA VAL A 20 -2.31 4.31 -2.68
C VAL A 20 -1.85 4.51 -4.12
N TYR A 21 -2.09 3.51 -4.98
CA TYR A 21 -1.86 3.63 -6.42
C TYR A 21 -3.19 3.97 -7.11
N PRO A 22 -3.38 5.21 -7.64
CA PRO A 22 -4.67 5.62 -8.20
C PRO A 22 -5.10 4.84 -9.45
N ASN A 23 -4.15 4.20 -10.14
CA ASN A 23 -4.41 3.39 -11.33
C ASN A 23 -4.48 1.89 -11.03
N ASP A 24 -4.42 1.47 -9.75
CA ASP A 24 -4.70 0.11 -9.32
C ASP A 24 -6.16 0.04 -8.87
N HIS A 25 -7.04 -0.45 -9.75
CA HIS A 25 -8.47 -0.48 -9.47
C HIS A 25 -8.94 -1.88 -9.02
N ARG A 26 -9.07 -2.02 -7.70
CA ARG A 26 -9.68 -3.13 -6.95
C ARG A 26 -10.53 -2.48 -5.81
N PRO A 27 -11.31 -3.20 -4.98
CA PRO A 27 -11.93 -2.59 -3.79
C PRO A 27 -10.92 -1.73 -3.02
N ALA A 28 -11.39 -0.70 -2.30
CA ALA A 28 -10.52 0.23 -1.59
C ALA A 28 -9.41 -0.50 -0.82
N HIS A 29 -8.15 -0.20 -1.15
CA HIS A 29 -6.99 -0.89 -0.62
C HIS A 29 -5.80 0.04 -0.49
N VAL A 30 -4.81 -0.39 0.29
CA VAL A 30 -3.50 0.26 0.42
C VAL A 30 -2.39 -0.74 0.18
N HIS A 31 -1.26 -0.23 -0.27
CA HIS A 31 -0.01 -0.99 -0.40
C HIS A 31 0.91 -0.59 0.74
N VAL A 32 1.46 -1.57 1.44
CA VAL A 32 2.45 -1.41 2.50
C VAL A 32 3.80 -1.87 1.96
N ILE A 33 4.69 -0.91 1.72
CA ILE A 33 5.98 -1.12 1.07
C ILE A 33 7.09 -1.19 2.13
N GLY A 34 7.75 -2.34 2.20
CA GLY A 34 8.99 -2.56 2.95
C GLY A 34 10.24 -2.32 2.11
N ARG A 35 11.39 -2.78 2.61
CA ARG A 35 12.66 -2.71 1.86
C ARG A 35 12.63 -3.61 0.62
N ASP A 36 12.19 -4.85 0.82
CA ASP A 36 12.30 -5.93 -0.16
C ASP A 36 10.92 -6.53 -0.52
N GLY A 37 9.84 -5.97 0.02
CA GLY A 37 8.50 -6.55 -0.09
C GLY A 37 7.35 -5.54 -0.08
N GLU A 38 6.19 -6.06 -0.43
CA GLU A 38 4.92 -5.34 -0.56
C GLU A 38 3.75 -6.21 -0.07
N ALA A 39 2.87 -5.62 0.73
CA ALA A 39 1.67 -6.25 1.23
C ALA A 39 0.48 -5.36 0.91
N VAL A 40 -0.57 -5.95 0.35
CA VAL A 40 -1.77 -5.22 -0.06
C VAL A 40 -2.90 -5.55 0.90
N PHE A 41 -3.57 -4.53 1.43
CA PHE A 41 -4.69 -4.70 2.35
C PHE A 41 -5.96 -4.10 1.78
N VAL A 42 -7.04 -4.89 1.70
CA VAL A 42 -8.39 -4.36 1.44
C VAL A 42 -8.88 -3.68 2.71
N LEU A 43 -9.36 -2.44 2.60
CA LEU A 43 -9.77 -1.64 3.75
C LEU A 43 -11.21 -1.89 4.19
N HIS A 44 -12.04 -2.55 3.36
CA HIS A 44 -13.46 -2.79 3.66
C HIS A 44 -14.21 -1.51 4.08
N CYS A 45 -13.91 -0.37 3.44
CA CYS A 45 -14.49 0.91 3.83
C CYS A 45 -16.01 0.96 3.57
N PRO A 46 -16.76 1.68 4.43
CA PRO A 46 -16.32 2.34 5.66
C PRO A 46 -16.24 1.42 6.90
N ASP A 47 -16.62 0.14 6.77
CA ASP A 47 -17.08 -0.69 7.89
C ASP A 47 -16.04 -1.65 8.48
N GLY A 48 -14.92 -1.91 7.81
CA GLY A 48 -14.08 -3.06 8.13
C GLY A 48 -12.67 -2.77 8.61
N PRO A 49 -12.10 -3.67 9.42
CA PRO A 49 -10.66 -3.68 9.62
C PRO A 49 -9.97 -4.07 8.30
N PRO A 50 -8.73 -3.58 8.05
CA PRO A 50 -7.98 -4.00 6.87
C PRO A 50 -7.74 -5.52 6.85
N GLU A 51 -7.95 -6.15 5.69
CA GLU A 51 -7.70 -7.57 5.45
C GLU A 51 -6.53 -7.75 4.47
N LEU A 52 -5.58 -8.65 4.81
CA LEU A 52 -4.47 -8.97 3.93
C LEU A 52 -4.97 -9.64 2.66
N ARG A 53 -4.63 -9.06 1.51
CA ARG A 53 -5.01 -9.53 0.17
C ARG A 53 -3.88 -10.28 -0.51
N GLU A 54 -2.70 -9.67 -0.52
CA GLU A 54 -1.50 -10.18 -1.19
C GLU A 54 -0.27 -9.85 -0.34
N SER A 55 0.75 -10.70 -0.38
CA SER A 55 2.05 -10.47 0.24
C SER A 55 3.16 -10.97 -0.68
N TYR A 56 4.12 -10.10 -0.97
CA TYR A 56 5.25 -10.35 -1.86
C TYR A 56 6.53 -9.97 -1.13
N GLY A 57 7.46 -10.92 -0.94
CA GLY A 57 8.81 -10.60 -0.45
C GLY A 57 8.91 -10.03 0.97
N PHE A 58 7.91 -10.27 1.81
CA PHE A 58 7.94 -9.96 3.25
C PHE A 58 8.66 -11.03 4.06
#